data_AF-A0A9E2MEM2-F1
#
_entry.id   AF-A0A9E2MEM2-F1
#
_cell.length_a   1.000
_cell.length_b   1.000
_cell.length_c   1.000
_cell.angle_alpha   90.00
_cell.angle_beta   90.00
_cell.angle_gamma   90.00
#
_symmetry.space_group_name_H-M   'P 1'
#
loop_
_entity.id
_entity.type
_entity.pdbx_description
1 polymer ?
#
loop_
_entity_poly.entity_id
_entity_poly.type
_entity_poly.pdbx_seq_one_letter_code
_entity_poly.pdbx_strand_id
1 'polypeptide(L)'
;VSFFLFTVGGMLMFVVAIFTAIIVIGFLTPAIMRELQLRHYPELALDGHGNAFTTLLHSLKYLVITFVLLLVLAPFYFVPVLNIVAINLPFYYLFHKFYLLDVATTALMKDEYKQMMFFKGNKIRFTTLMLYLIAMIPFAALVTPVFNVIILSHTVFRTKQELLSRSANLQA
;
A
#
# COMPACT_ATOMS: atom_id res chain seq x y z
N VAL A 1 21.23 35.80 -6.38
CA VAL A 1 20.45 35.55 -5.13
C VAL A 1 19.02 35.09 -5.43
N SER A 2 18.27 35.77 -6.30
CA SER A 2 16.87 35.40 -6.61
C SER A 2 16.68 34.00 -7.22
N PHE A 3 17.52 33.57 -8.18
CA PHE A 3 17.44 32.22 -8.76
C PHE A 3 17.66 31.11 -7.72
N PHE A 4 18.62 31.31 -6.82
CA PHE A 4 18.92 30.35 -5.76
C PHE A 4 17.77 30.25 -4.76
N LEU A 5 17.20 31.39 -4.34
CA LEU A 5 16.02 31.42 -3.47
C LEU A 5 14.80 30.76 -4.11
N PHE A 6 14.53 31.01 -5.40
CA PHE A 6 13.43 30.37 -6.12
C PHE A 6 13.62 28.86 -6.27
N THR A 7 14.83 28.41 -6.58
CA THR A 7 15.11 26.98 -6.80
C THR A 7 15.06 26.20 -5.49
N VAL A 8 15.72 26.71 -4.45
CA VAL A 8 15.74 26.08 -3.11
C VAL A 8 14.37 26.17 -2.44
N GLY A 9 13.72 27.33 -2.52
CA GLY A 9 12.37 27.53 -2.01
C GLY A 9 11.34 26.65 -2.73
N GLY A 10 11.45 26.53 -4.05
CA GLY A 10 10.61 25.63 -4.87
C GLY A 10 10.79 24.16 -4.48
N MET A 11 12.03 23.67 -4.37
CA MET A 11 12.30 22.30 -3.90
C MET A 11 11.75 22.05 -2.49
N LEU A 12 11.94 22.99 -1.57
CA LEU A 12 11.39 22.88 -0.21
C LEU A 12 9.87 22.80 -0.21
N MET A 13 9.19 23.65 -1.00
CA MET A 13 7.73 23.60 -1.14
C MET A 13 7.25 22.26 -1.71
N PHE A 14 7.96 21.70 -2.69
CA PHE A 14 7.65 20.36 -3.21
C PHE A 14 7.78 19.27 -2.16
N VAL A 15 8.86 19.28 -1.36
CA VAL A 15 9.06 18.31 -0.27
C VAL A 15 7.94 18.44 0.76
N VAL A 16 7.62 19.67 1.21
CA VAL A 16 6.53 19.93 2.15
C VAL A 16 5.20 19.42 1.59
N ALA A 17 4.88 19.71 0.33
CA ALA A 17 3.65 19.26 -0.30
C ALA A 17 3.52 17.73 -0.33
N ILE A 18 4.60 17.02 -0.67
CA ILE A 18 4.62 15.54 -0.69
C ILE A 18 4.42 14.98 0.74
N PHE A 19 5.11 15.53 1.74
CA PHE A 19 4.95 15.11 3.13
C PHE A 19 3.52 15.36 3.64
N THR A 20 2.96 16.53 3.38
CA THR A 20 1.57 16.85 3.75
C THR A 20 0.58 15.90 3.07
N ALA A 21 0.76 15.61 1.78
CA ALA A 21 -0.08 14.65 1.08
C ALA A 21 -0.05 13.27 1.76
N ILE A 22 1.14 12.72 2.03
CA ILE A 22 1.30 11.41 2.67
C ILE A 22 0.57 11.36 4.03
N ILE A 23 0.69 12.41 4.85
CA ILE A 23 -0.02 12.49 6.13
C ILE A 23 -1.54 12.46 5.91
N VAL A 24 -2.05 13.31 5.01
CA VAL A 24 -3.49 13.37 4.71
C VAL A 24 -4.01 12.00 4.26
N ILE A 25 -3.29 11.31 3.38
CA ILE A 25 -3.69 10.01 2.85
C ILE A 25 -3.80 8.95 3.96
N GLY A 26 -2.85 8.91 4.90
CA GLY A 26 -2.90 7.95 6.02
C GLY A 26 -4.15 8.11 6.90
N PHE A 27 -4.64 9.34 7.06
CA PHE A 27 -5.92 9.59 7.76
C PHE A 27 -7.15 9.43 6.86
N LEU A 28 -6.97 9.56 5.55
CA LEU A 28 -8.05 9.49 4.58
C LEU A 28 -8.42 8.04 4.21
N THR A 29 -7.49 7.08 4.33
CA THR A 29 -7.76 5.66 4.02
C THR A 29 -9.03 5.12 4.69
N PRO A 30 -9.23 5.26 6.02
CA PRO A 30 -10.46 4.78 6.67
C PRO A 30 -11.73 5.46 6.13
N ALA A 31 -11.66 6.75 5.79
CA ALA A 31 -12.79 7.50 5.24
C ALA A 31 -13.14 7.04 3.81
N ILE A 32 -12.12 6.86 2.96
CA ILE A 32 -12.30 6.32 1.60
C ILE A 32 -12.92 4.92 1.68
N MET A 33 -12.40 4.07 2.56
CA MET A 33 -12.88 2.70 2.69
C MET A 33 -14.33 2.62 3.19
N ARG A 34 -14.71 3.48 4.13
CA ARG A 34 -16.10 3.57 4.62
C ARG A 34 -17.04 4.02 3.52
N GLU A 35 -16.69 5.06 2.77
CA GLU A 35 -17.52 5.54 1.65
C GLU A 35 -17.63 4.48 0.55
N LEU A 36 -16.53 3.78 0.26
CA LEU A 36 -16.50 2.73 -0.74
C LEU A 36 -17.35 1.51 -0.35
N GLN A 37 -17.28 1.10 0.92
CA GLN A 37 -18.12 0.05 1.48
C GLN A 37 -19.60 0.42 1.34
N LEU A 38 -19.99 1.64 1.78
CA LEU A 38 -21.39 2.08 1.73
C LEU A 38 -21.96 2.10 0.30
N ARG A 39 -21.15 2.47 -0.69
CA ARG A 39 -21.58 2.58 -2.09
C ARG A 39 -21.61 1.25 -2.84
N HIS A 40 -20.61 0.41 -2.64
CA HIS A 40 -20.39 -0.76 -3.51
C HIS A 40 -20.51 -2.10 -2.78
N TYR A 41 -20.39 -2.11 -1.45
CA TYR A 41 -20.39 -3.34 -0.65
C TYR A 41 -21.14 -3.16 0.70
N PRO A 42 -22.41 -2.72 0.69
CA PRO A 42 -23.15 -2.38 1.92
C PRO A 42 -23.34 -3.57 2.86
N GLU A 43 -23.28 -4.81 2.33
CA GLU A 43 -23.45 -6.05 3.08
C GLU A 43 -22.18 -6.51 3.81
N LEU A 44 -21.01 -5.95 3.48
CA LEU A 44 -19.75 -6.30 4.14
C LEU A 44 -19.59 -5.47 5.41
N ALA A 45 -19.38 -6.10 6.56
CA ALA A 45 -18.94 -5.39 7.76
C ALA A 45 -17.44 -5.05 7.68
N LEU A 46 -17.04 -3.87 8.19
CA LEU A 46 -15.63 -3.51 8.38
C LEU A 46 -15.18 -3.89 9.78
N ASP A 47 -14.85 -5.16 9.98
CA ASP A 47 -14.38 -5.66 11.27
C ASP A 47 -12.86 -5.55 11.38
N GLY A 48 -12.31 -4.35 11.18
CA GLY A 48 -10.87 -4.12 11.19
C GLY A 48 -10.21 -4.53 12.52
N HIS A 49 -9.09 -5.26 12.44
CA HIS A 49 -8.35 -5.82 13.60
C HIS A 49 -7.09 -5.03 13.97
N GLY A 50 -6.87 -3.86 13.35
CA GLY A 50 -5.66 -3.08 13.52
C GLY A 50 -5.57 -2.41 14.90
N ASN A 51 -4.86 -3.03 15.85
CA ASN A 51 -4.39 -2.29 17.03
C ASN A 51 -3.24 -1.37 16.59
N ALA A 52 -3.37 -0.06 16.81
CA ALA A 52 -2.40 0.96 16.39
C ALA A 52 -0.95 0.60 16.78
N PHE A 53 -0.77 0.01 17.96
CA PHE A 53 0.55 -0.46 18.41
C PHE A 53 1.09 -1.61 17.57
N THR A 54 0.26 -2.60 17.24
CA THR A 54 0.66 -3.74 16.40
C THR A 54 0.95 -3.30 14.97
N THR A 55 0.16 -2.37 14.42
CA THR A 55 0.40 -1.76 13.11
C THR A 55 1.74 -1.04 13.09
N LEU A 56 2.05 -0.23 14.11
CA LEU A 56 3.33 0.47 14.22
C LEU A 56 4.53 -0.49 14.26
N LEU A 57 4.45 -1.57 15.05
CA LEU A 57 5.48 -2.60 15.10
C LEU A 57 5.67 -3.32 13.76
N HIS A 58 4.58 -3.62 13.05
CA HIS A 58 4.65 -4.21 11.71
C HIS A 58 5.30 -3.25 10.70
N SER A 59 4.93 -1.96 10.73
CA SER A 59 5.55 -0.93 9.89
C SER A 59 7.05 -0.82 10.12
N LEU A 60 7.49 -0.79 11.39
CA LEU A 60 8.91 -0.74 11.74
C LEU A 60 9.64 -1.99 11.25
N LYS A 61 9.05 -3.18 11.43
CA LYS A 61 9.61 -4.43 10.91
C LYS A 61 9.80 -4.37 9.39
N TYR A 62 8.81 -3.88 8.64
CA TYR A 62 8.90 -3.79 7.19
C TYR A 62 9.96 -2.78 6.73
N LEU A 63 10.13 -1.67 7.45
CA LEU A 63 11.23 -0.73 7.21
C LEU A 63 12.58 -1.40 7.41
N VAL A 64 12.79 -2.10 8.53
CA VAL A 64 14.04 -2.83 8.81
C VAL A 64 14.34 -3.87 7.72
N ILE A 65 13.34 -4.66 7.31
CA ILE A 65 13.51 -5.63 6.23
C ILE A 65 13.88 -4.94 4.92
N THR A 66 13.29 -3.78 4.62
CA THR A 66 13.60 -3.01 3.42
C THR A 66 15.05 -2.50 3.44
N PHE A 67 15.52 -2.00 4.59
CA PHE A 67 16.93 -1.62 4.76
C PHE A 67 17.88 -2.80 4.60
N VAL A 68 17.56 -3.96 5.18
CA VAL A 68 18.35 -5.18 4.99
C VAL A 68 18.37 -5.58 3.52
N LEU A 69 17.22 -5.52 2.84
CA LEU A 69 17.11 -5.85 1.43
C LEU A 69 17.95 -4.88 0.56
N LEU A 70 17.97 -3.58 0.91
CA LEU A 70 18.84 -2.59 0.27
C LEU A 70 20.34 -2.95 0.42
N LEU A 71 20.76 -3.45 1.58
CA LEU A 71 22.15 -3.87 1.81
C LEU A 71 22.49 -5.18 1.08
N VAL A 72 21.59 -6.16 1.11
CA VAL A 72 21.79 -7.46 0.43
C VAL A 72 21.88 -7.29 -1.08
N LEU A 73 21.10 -6.36 -1.65
CA LEU A 73 21.13 -6.07 -3.09
C LEU A 73 22.23 -5.09 -3.52
N ALA A 74 23.02 -4.57 -2.57
CA ALA A 74 24.11 -3.64 -2.86
C ALA A 74 25.09 -4.11 -3.96
N PRO A 75 25.48 -5.40 -4.06
CA PRO A 75 26.35 -5.87 -5.13
C PRO A 75 25.76 -5.67 -6.53
N PHE A 76 24.43 -5.73 -6.67
CA PHE A 76 23.74 -5.63 -7.95
C PHE A 76 23.54 -4.19 -8.43
N TYR A 77 23.79 -3.18 -7.58
CA TYR A 77 23.66 -1.76 -7.97
C TYR A 77 24.75 -1.30 -8.95
N PHE A 78 25.89 -1.99 -8.97
CA PHE A 78 26.99 -1.66 -9.88
C PHE A 78 26.82 -2.25 -11.28
N VAL A 79 25.85 -3.16 -11.48
CA VAL A 79 25.58 -3.77 -12.79
C VAL A 79 24.50 -2.95 -13.51
N PRO A 80 24.81 -2.35 -14.68
CA PRO A 80 23.83 -1.65 -15.51
C PRO A 80 22.63 -2.55 -15.82
N VAL A 81 21.42 -1.97 -15.94
CA VAL A 81 20.13 -2.68 -16.07
C VAL A 81 19.68 -3.40 -14.79
N LEU A 82 20.52 -4.24 -14.18
CA LEU A 82 20.17 -4.93 -12.93
C LEU A 82 19.98 -3.96 -11.76
N ASN A 83 20.70 -2.85 -11.75
CA ASN A 83 20.53 -1.77 -10.78
C ASN A 83 19.06 -1.32 -10.68
N ILE A 84 18.39 -1.11 -11.82
CA ILE A 84 17.01 -0.62 -11.84
C ILE A 84 16.10 -1.58 -11.06
N VAL A 85 16.22 -2.89 -11.33
CA VAL A 85 15.44 -3.90 -10.61
C VAL A 85 15.86 -3.97 -9.16
N ALA A 86 17.17 -3.94 -8.90
CA ALA A 86 17.73 -4.12 -7.57
C ALA A 86 17.34 -3.00 -6.60
N ILE A 87 17.29 -1.74 -7.06
CA ILE A 87 16.84 -0.61 -6.25
C ILE A 87 15.32 -0.63 -6.07
N ASN A 88 14.56 -0.92 -7.14
CA ASN A 88 13.09 -0.86 -7.07
C ASN A 88 12.48 -2.03 -6.29
N LEU A 89 13.14 -3.19 -6.20
CA LEU A 89 12.61 -4.35 -5.49
C LEU A 89 12.38 -4.09 -3.98
N PRO A 90 13.33 -3.52 -3.21
CA PRO A 90 13.08 -3.06 -1.84
C PRO A 90 11.93 -2.05 -1.72
N PHE A 91 11.87 -1.05 -2.61
CA PHE A 91 10.81 -0.04 -2.55
C PHE A 91 9.45 -0.61 -2.89
N TYR A 92 9.37 -1.52 -3.87
CA TYR A 92 8.15 -2.27 -4.15
C TYR A 92 7.73 -3.13 -2.96
N TYR A 93 8.66 -3.82 -2.29
CA TYR A 93 8.36 -4.59 -1.09
C TYR A 93 7.73 -3.70 -0.01
N LEU A 94 8.34 -2.54 0.25
CA LEU A 94 7.83 -1.58 1.23
C LEU A 94 6.44 -1.07 0.84
N PHE A 95 6.26 -0.65 -0.42
CA PHE A 95 4.98 -0.21 -0.97
C PHE A 95 3.90 -1.27 -0.79
N HIS A 96 4.15 -2.50 -1.24
CA HIS A 96 3.21 -3.61 -1.12
C HIS A 96 2.82 -3.86 0.33
N LYS A 97 3.79 -3.88 1.26
CA LYS A 97 3.53 -4.12 2.68
C LYS A 97 2.77 -2.98 3.35
N PHE A 98 3.08 -1.73 3.04
CA PHE A 98 2.45 -0.58 3.67
C PHE A 98 0.99 -0.43 3.24
N TYR A 99 0.71 -0.46 1.93
CA TYR A 99 -0.66 -0.35 1.44
C TYR A 99 -1.53 -1.51 1.89
N LEU A 100 -0.99 -2.73 1.89
CA LEU A 100 -1.73 -3.90 2.36
C LEU A 100 -1.96 -3.86 3.87
N LEU A 101 -0.98 -3.39 4.65
CA LEU A 101 -1.16 -3.18 6.09
C LEU A 101 -2.28 -2.17 6.36
N ASP A 102 -2.27 -1.03 5.67
CA ASP A 102 -3.27 0.03 5.84
C ASP A 102 -4.69 -0.45 5.48
N VAL A 103 -4.87 -0.98 4.26
CA VAL A 103 -6.19 -1.40 3.76
C VAL A 103 -6.67 -2.69 4.42
N ALA A 104 -5.82 -3.70 4.55
CA ALA A 104 -6.27 -5.00 5.06
C ALA A 104 -6.56 -4.97 6.56
N THR A 105 -5.79 -4.23 7.37
CA THR A 105 -6.09 -4.14 8.81
C THR A 105 -7.36 -3.36 9.11
N THR A 106 -7.78 -2.50 8.17
CA THR A 106 -9.06 -1.78 8.23
C THR A 106 -10.25 -2.63 7.79
N ALA A 107 -10.07 -3.51 6.78
CA ALA A 107 -11.16 -4.30 6.19
C ALA A 107 -11.34 -5.71 6.75
N LEU A 108 -10.25 -6.34 7.17
CA LEU A 108 -10.18 -7.79 7.41
C LEU A 108 -9.76 -8.11 8.84
N MET A 109 -10.29 -9.23 9.32
CA MET A 109 -9.75 -9.92 10.46
C MET A 109 -8.44 -10.63 10.14
N LYS A 110 -7.66 -10.98 11.17
CA LYS A 110 -6.36 -11.66 11.00
C LYS A 110 -6.46 -12.98 10.22
N ASP A 111 -7.52 -13.75 10.45
CA ASP A 111 -7.71 -15.04 9.79
C ASP A 111 -8.20 -14.87 8.34
N GLU A 112 -9.09 -13.90 8.09
CA GLU A 112 -9.50 -13.54 6.73
C GLU A 112 -8.31 -13.04 5.90
N TYR A 113 -7.40 -12.26 6.50
CA TYR A 113 -6.17 -11.83 5.84
C TYR A 113 -5.28 -13.01 5.45
N LYS A 114 -5.11 -14.01 6.34
CA LYS A 114 -4.35 -15.22 6.03
C LYS A 114 -4.99 -16.01 4.88
N GLN A 115 -6.31 -16.20 4.92
CA GLN A 115 -7.04 -16.90 3.87
C GLN A 115 -6.95 -16.16 2.53
N MET A 116 -7.11 -14.84 2.53
CA MET A 116 -6.94 -14.00 1.36
C MET A 116 -5.53 -14.19 0.74
N MET A 117 -4.49 -14.14 1.57
CA MET A 117 -3.11 -14.31 1.10
C MET A 117 -2.83 -15.73 0.61
N PHE A 118 -3.49 -16.75 1.18
CA PHE A 118 -3.38 -18.14 0.74
C PHE A 118 -4.03 -18.37 -0.64
N PHE A 119 -5.27 -17.90 -0.83
CA PHE A 119 -6.02 -18.16 -2.07
C PHE A 119 -5.75 -17.15 -3.20
N LYS A 120 -5.43 -15.89 -2.86
CA LYS A 120 -5.33 -14.78 -3.82
C LYS A 120 -4.01 -14.00 -3.73
N GLY A 121 -3.02 -14.50 -2.99
CA GLY A 121 -1.74 -13.81 -2.77
C GLY A 121 -1.05 -13.37 -4.06
N ASN A 122 -1.03 -14.21 -5.10
CA ASN A 122 -0.43 -13.84 -6.38
C ASN A 122 -1.17 -12.70 -7.09
N LYS A 123 -2.51 -12.73 -7.05
CA LYS A 123 -3.34 -11.66 -7.63
C LYS A 123 -3.08 -10.33 -6.91
N ILE A 124 -3.01 -10.35 -5.58
CA ILE A 124 -2.76 -9.15 -4.76
C ILE A 124 -1.37 -8.59 -5.06
N ARG A 125 -0.33 -9.44 -5.11
CA ARG A 125 1.03 -9.04 -5.47
C ARG A 125 1.07 -8.40 -6.86
N PHE A 126 0.40 -8.99 -7.84
CA PHE A 126 0.34 -8.43 -9.18
C PHE A 126 -0.40 -7.08 -9.21
N THR A 127 -1.54 -6.95 -8.53
CA THR A 127 -2.26 -5.67 -8.40
C THR A 127 -1.36 -4.60 -7.79
N THR A 128 -0.70 -4.88 -6.66
CA THR A 128 0.20 -3.91 -6.03
C THR A 128 1.41 -3.58 -6.88
N LEU A 129 1.90 -4.51 -7.70
CA LEU A 129 3.00 -4.26 -8.63
C LEU A 129 2.56 -3.26 -9.71
N MET A 130 1.37 -3.44 -10.29
CA MET A 130 0.84 -2.49 -11.28
C MET A 130 0.63 -1.10 -10.66
N LEU A 131 0.06 -1.02 -9.47
CA LEU A 131 -0.10 0.24 -8.74
C LEU A 131 1.24 0.92 -8.45
N TYR A 132 2.26 0.15 -8.06
CA TYR A 132 3.60 0.66 -7.83
C TYR A 132 4.22 1.24 -9.11
N LEU A 133 4.12 0.53 -10.24
CA LEU A 133 4.62 1.02 -11.53
C LEU A 133 3.94 2.33 -11.96
N ILE A 134 2.63 2.47 -11.73
CA ILE A 134 1.92 3.73 -11.98
C ILE A 134 2.43 4.84 -11.05
N ALA A 135 2.67 4.51 -9.77
CA ALA A 135 3.21 5.45 -8.80
C ALA A 135 4.65 5.91 -9.11
N MET A 136 5.41 5.15 -9.91
CA MET A 136 6.74 5.56 -10.38
C MET A 136 6.68 6.66 -11.46
N ILE A 137 5.53 6.88 -12.11
CA ILE A 137 5.38 7.94 -13.11
C ILE A 137 5.37 9.30 -12.39
N PRO A 138 6.26 10.24 -12.75
CA PRO A 138 6.25 11.59 -12.20
C PRO A 138 4.87 12.25 -12.37
N PHE A 139 4.48 13.12 -11.44
CA PHE A 139 3.15 13.74 -11.31
C PHE A 139 1.99 12.78 -10.99
N ALA A 140 1.97 11.55 -11.52
CA ALA A 140 1.00 10.53 -11.11
C ALA A 140 1.14 10.22 -9.61
N ALA A 141 2.36 10.29 -9.07
CA ALA A 141 2.66 10.20 -7.64
C ALA A 141 1.80 11.10 -6.72
N LEU A 142 1.24 12.21 -7.22
CA LEU A 142 0.37 13.10 -6.45
C LEU A 142 -1.06 12.55 -6.25
N VAL A 143 -1.58 11.82 -7.24
CA VAL A 143 -2.96 11.30 -7.27
C VAL A 143 -3.01 9.82 -6.91
N THR A 144 -1.94 9.09 -7.24
CA THR A 144 -1.83 7.65 -7.05
C THR A 144 -2.09 7.19 -5.62
N PRO A 145 -1.75 7.89 -4.53
CA PRO A 145 -1.98 7.30 -3.22
C PRO A 145 -3.47 7.07 -2.91
N VAL A 146 -4.33 8.04 -3.27
CA VAL A 146 -5.79 7.90 -3.15
C VAL A 146 -6.29 6.79 -4.07
N PHE A 147 -5.82 6.77 -5.31
CA PHE A 147 -6.20 5.74 -6.29
C PHE A 147 -5.78 4.32 -5.88
N ASN A 148 -4.59 4.18 -5.32
CA ASN A 148 -4.02 2.93 -4.84
C ASN A 148 -4.87 2.37 -3.70
N VAL A 149 -5.28 3.22 -2.75
CA VAL A 149 -6.23 2.83 -1.69
C VAL A 149 -7.53 2.34 -2.31
N ILE A 150 -8.17 3.11 -3.20
CA ILE A 150 -9.46 2.73 -3.81
C ILE A 150 -9.39 1.36 -4.53
N ILE A 151 -8.37 1.14 -5.36
CA ILE A 151 -8.24 -0.13 -6.11
C ILE A 151 -7.92 -1.29 -5.18
N LEU A 152 -7.03 -1.07 -4.20
CA LEU A 152 -6.67 -2.13 -3.27
C LEU A 152 -7.86 -2.48 -2.37
N SER A 153 -8.62 -1.50 -1.90
CA SER A 153 -9.84 -1.71 -1.12
C SER A 153 -10.87 -2.51 -1.90
N HIS A 154 -11.11 -2.21 -3.19
CA HIS A 154 -11.95 -3.06 -4.05
C HIS A 154 -11.46 -4.50 -4.13
N THR A 155 -10.15 -4.68 -4.32
CA THR A 155 -9.54 -6.00 -4.41
C THR A 155 -9.73 -6.79 -3.11
N VAL A 156 -9.56 -6.12 -1.98
CA VAL A 156 -9.74 -6.69 -0.64
C VAL A 156 -11.20 -6.99 -0.35
N PHE A 157 -12.13 -6.05 -0.58
CA PHE A 157 -13.57 -6.24 -0.36
C PHE A 157 -14.17 -7.34 -1.21
N ARG A 158 -13.84 -7.38 -2.50
CA ARG A 158 -14.27 -8.47 -3.38
C ARG A 158 -13.73 -9.82 -2.89
N THR A 159 -12.49 -9.86 -2.42
CA THR A 159 -11.92 -11.10 -1.87
C THR A 159 -12.63 -11.50 -0.57
N LYS A 160 -12.97 -10.53 0.30
CA LYS A 160 -13.76 -10.78 1.51
C LYS A 160 -15.12 -11.40 1.17
N GLN A 161 -15.83 -10.82 0.20
CA GLN A 161 -17.13 -11.34 -0.27
C GLN A 161 -17.00 -12.77 -0.85
N GLU A 162 -15.97 -13.03 -1.66
CA GLU A 162 -15.69 -14.37 -2.19
C GLU A 162 -15.40 -15.38 -1.06
N LEU A 163 -14.70 -14.99 0.00
CA LEU A 163 -14.43 -15.85 1.16
C LEU A 163 -15.71 -16.16 1.95
N LEU A 164 -16.54 -15.13 2.21
CA LEU A 164 -17.81 -15.30 2.93
C LEU A 164 -18.79 -16.22 2.19
N SER A 165 -18.91 -16.05 0.86
CA SER A 165 -19.75 -16.93 0.04
C SER A 165 -19.28 -18.39 0.06
N ARG A 166 -17.96 -18.62 0.12
CA ARG A 166 -17.40 -19.97 0.24
C ARG A 166 -17.65 -20.59 1.61
N SER A 167 -17.53 -19.83 2.70
CA SER A 167 -17.85 -20.35 4.03
C SER A 167 -19.33 -20.71 4.17
N ALA A 168 -20.23 -19.94 3.56
CA ALA A 168 -21.66 -20.26 3.54
C ALA A 168 -21.94 -21.58 2.79
N ASN A 169 -21.29 -21.79 1.63
CA ASN A 169 -21.45 -23.00 0.84
C ASN A 169 -20.84 -24.27 1.48
N LEU A 170 -19.91 -24.12 2.44
CA LEU A 170 -19.35 -25.26 3.18
C LEU A 170 -20.21 -25.68 4.39
N GLN A 171 -21.19 -24.86 4.76
CA GLN A 171 -22.11 -25.10 5.88
C GLN A 171 -23.51 -25.57 5.43
N ALA A 172 -23.77 -25.57 4.11
CA ALA A 172 -24.99 -26.08 3.47
C ALA A 172 -24.76 -27.49 2.92
#